data_AF-A0A8X6YA26-F1
#
_entry.id   AF-A0A8X6YA26-F1
#
_cell.length_a   1.000
_cell.length_b   1.000
_cell.length_c   1.000
_cell.angle_alpha   90.00
_cell.angle_beta   90.00
_cell.angle_gamma   90.00
#
_symmetry.space_group_name_H-M   'P 1'
#
loop_
_entity.id
_entity.type
_entity.pdbx_description
1 polymer ?
#
loop_
_entity_poly.entity_id
_entity_poly.type
_entity_poly.pdbx_seq_one_letter_code
_entity_poly.pdbx_strand_id
1 'polypeptide(L)'
;MRHVLMDVSITCQFCSAMKFKGETPGLCCSGGKVHLPVLKDPPELLHTLLSSDSVCAKGFQKNIRRYNSCFQMTSFGSSKQVIETGFMPTFKVQGQVTPNW
;
A
#
# COMPACT_ATOMS: atom_id res chain seq x y z
N MET A 1 -10.74 14.02 17.73
CA MET A 1 -9.65 13.35 18.46
C MET A 1 -8.34 13.86 17.90
N ARG A 2 -7.54 14.60 18.66
CA ARG A 2 -6.21 15.04 18.21
C ARG A 2 -5.27 13.85 18.37
N HIS A 3 -4.73 13.34 17.27
CA HIS A 3 -3.60 12.43 17.33
C HIS A 3 -2.39 13.27 17.76
N VAL A 4 -1.95 13.11 19.00
CA VAL A 4 -0.67 13.65 19.46
C VAL A 4 0.38 12.69 18.91
N LEU A 5 1.04 13.08 17.82
CA LEU A 5 2.25 12.39 17.38
C LEU A 5 3.29 12.61 18.47
N MET A 6 3.70 11.51 19.14
CA MET A 6 4.78 11.56 20.11
C MET A 6 6.05 12.11 19.45
N ASP A 7 6.85 12.83 20.24
CA ASP A 7 8.07 13.49 19.78
C ASP A 7 9.10 12.47 19.28
N VAL A 8 9.33 12.47 17.96
CA VAL A 8 10.30 11.59 17.29
C VAL A 8 11.63 12.34 17.19
N SER A 9 12.52 12.11 18.15
CA SER A 9 13.74 12.92 18.28
C SER A 9 15.04 12.10 18.25
N ILE A 10 14.98 10.78 18.11
CA ILE A 10 16.16 9.91 18.20
C ILE A 10 16.44 9.31 16.83
N THR A 11 17.59 9.62 16.23
CA THR A 11 17.97 9.05 14.93
C THR A 11 18.79 7.77 15.09
N CYS A 12 18.43 6.72 14.36
CA CYS A 12 19.22 5.49 14.32
C CYS A 12 20.53 5.69 13.56
N GLN A 13 21.66 5.29 14.15
CA GLN A 13 22.98 5.39 13.52
C GLN A 13 23.19 4.46 12.31
N PHE A 14 22.41 3.38 12.19
CA PHE A 14 22.59 2.38 11.13
C PHE A 14 21.74 2.61 9.89
N CYS A 15 20.51 3.11 10.07
CA CYS A 15 19.53 3.27 8.98
C CYS A 15 18.94 4.68 8.89
N SER A 16 19.38 5.60 9.76
CA SER A 16 18.86 6.98 9.84
C SER A 16 17.37 7.09 10.14
N ALA A 17 16.71 5.99 10.52
CA ALA A 17 15.31 6.01 10.92
C ALA A 17 15.12 6.84 12.20
N MET A 18 14.08 7.66 12.21
CA MET A 18 13.67 8.41 13.40
C MET A 18 12.90 7.49 14.37
N LYS A 19 13.23 7.56 15.65
CA LYS A 19 12.68 6.73 16.73
C LYS A 19 11.99 7.57 17.79
N PHE A 20 11.01 6.96 18.44
CA PHE A 20 10.36 7.53 19.61
C PHE A 20 11.22 7.37 20.88
N LYS A 21 11.04 8.27 21.84
CA LYS A 21 11.62 8.14 23.18
C LYS A 21 11.08 6.86 23.85
N GLY A 22 11.95 5.88 24.11
CA GLY A 22 11.59 4.60 24.72
C GLY A 22 11.42 3.42 23.76
N GLU A 23 11.57 3.62 22.45
CA GLU A 23 11.60 2.50 21.50
C GLU A 23 12.80 1.59 21.71
N THR A 24 12.60 0.29 21.52
CA THR A 24 13.69 -0.67 21.60
C THR A 24 14.73 -0.41 20.50
N PRO A 25 16.04 -0.60 20.78
CA PRO A 25 17.09 -0.34 19.80
C PRO A 25 16.90 -1.09 18.48
N GLY A 26 16.28 -2.27 18.53
CA GLY A 26 16.06 -3.15 17.39
C GLY A 26 14.82 -2.86 16.53
N LEU A 27 13.90 -1.98 16.93
CA LEU A 27 12.62 -1.85 16.22
C LEU A 27 12.76 -1.41 14.75
N CYS A 28 13.70 -0.51 14.46
CA CYS A 28 13.92 0.01 13.10
C CYS A 28 14.69 -0.95 12.16
N CYS A 29 15.85 -1.46 12.60
CA CYS A 29 16.77 -2.21 11.74
C CYS A 29 17.41 -3.41 12.46
N SER A 30 16.84 -3.83 13.60
CA SER A 30 17.39 -4.89 14.44
C SER A 30 18.87 -4.66 14.83
N GLY A 31 19.23 -3.40 15.09
CA GLY A 31 20.61 -3.00 15.42
C GLY A 31 21.58 -3.06 14.23
N GLY A 32 21.09 -2.77 13.01
CA GLY A 32 21.91 -2.77 11.79
C GLY A 32 21.91 -4.09 11.02
N LYS A 33 21.15 -5.09 11.46
CA LYS A 33 21.00 -6.38 10.76
C LYS A 33 20.11 -6.30 9.52
N VAL A 34 19.16 -5.36 9.51
CA VAL A 34 18.23 -5.16 8.41
C VAL A 34 18.64 -3.91 7.64
N HIS A 35 18.94 -4.08 6.36
CA HIS A 35 19.20 -2.98 5.43
C HIS A 35 17.98 -2.80 4.53
N LEU A 36 17.26 -1.69 4.70
CA LEU A 36 16.11 -1.35 3.87
C LEU A 36 16.62 -0.61 2.63
N PRO A 37 16.29 -1.06 1.41
CA PRO A 37 16.61 -0.31 0.21
C PRO A 37 15.86 1.02 0.21
N VAL A 38 16.45 2.02 -0.44
CA VAL A 38 15.78 3.31 -0.64
C VAL A 38 14.50 3.10 -1.44
N LEU A 39 13.40 3.69 -0.95
CA LEU A 39 12.14 3.65 -1.65
C LEU A 39 12.29 4.38 -3.00
N LYS A 40 11.84 3.72 -4.06
CA LYS A 40 11.78 4.37 -5.37
C LYS A 40 10.76 5.49 -5.33
N ASP A 41 11.06 6.59 -6.02
CA ASP A 41 10.11 7.68 -6.14
C ASP A 41 8.82 7.21 -6.82
N PRO A 42 7.66 7.69 -6.36
CA PRO A 42 6.41 7.39 -7.02
C PRO A 42 6.40 7.99 -8.42
N PRO A 43 5.68 7.36 -9.37
CA PRO A 43 5.37 7.97 -10.67
C PRO A 43 4.87 9.41 -10.53
N GLU A 44 5.24 10.28 -11.46
CA GLU A 44 4.99 11.74 -11.40
C GLU A 44 3.52 12.09 -11.12
N LEU A 45 2.58 11.35 -11.71
CA LEU A 45 1.16 11.51 -11.45
C LEU A 45 0.81 11.29 -9.98
N LEU A 46 1.30 10.19 -9.39
CA LEU A 46 1.07 9.88 -7.98
C LEU A 46 1.76 10.90 -7.08
N HIS A 47 2.97 11.33 -7.43
CA HIS A 47 3.67 12.40 -6.72
C HIS A 47 2.83 13.69 -6.70
N THR A 48 2.32 14.11 -7.85
CA THR A 48 1.46 15.31 -7.98
C THR A 48 0.17 15.18 -7.18
N LEU A 49 -0.48 14.01 -7.21
CA LEU A 49 -1.71 13.77 -6.46
C LEU A 49 -1.50 13.75 -4.94
N LEU A 50 -0.32 13.31 -4.47
CA LEU A 50 0.02 13.25 -3.05
C LEU A 50 0.55 14.58 -2.51
N SER A 51 1.23 15.38 -3.33
CA SER A 51 1.97 16.56 -2.86
C SER A 51 1.35 17.90 -3.29
N SER A 52 0.53 17.94 -4.34
CA SER A 52 -0.03 19.22 -4.83
C SER A 52 -1.28 19.67 -4.08
N ASP A 53 -1.53 20.97 -4.11
CA ASP A 53 -2.68 21.65 -3.48
C ASP A 53 -3.89 21.82 -4.41
N SER A 54 -3.83 21.22 -5.60
CA SER A 54 -4.90 21.28 -6.60
C SER A 54 -6.21 20.68 -6.06
N VAL A 55 -7.35 21.12 -6.60
CA VAL A 55 -8.67 20.60 -6.22
C VAL A 55 -8.74 19.08 -6.43
N CYS A 56 -8.16 18.61 -7.54
CA CYS A 56 -8.06 17.19 -7.87
C CYS A 56 -7.21 16.42 -6.85
N ALA A 57 -6.03 16.94 -6.48
CA ALA A 57 -5.16 16.29 -5.48
C ALA A 57 -5.81 16.26 -4.10
N LYS A 58 -6.49 17.32 -3.67
CA LYS A 58 -7.27 17.33 -2.42
C LYS A 58 -8.40 16.30 -2.44
N GLY A 59 -9.10 16.19 -3.58
CA GLY A 59 -10.12 15.16 -3.80
C GLY A 59 -9.54 13.75 -3.73
N PHE A 60 -8.35 13.54 -4.31
CA PHE A 60 -7.62 12.29 -4.25
C PHE A 60 -7.18 11.93 -2.83
N GLN A 61 -6.44 12.82 -2.14
CA GLN A 61 -5.94 12.61 -0.77
C GLN A 61 -7.08 12.31 0.21
N LYS A 62 -8.20 13.05 0.12
CA LYS A 62 -9.38 12.81 0.96
C LYS A 62 -9.98 11.41 0.75
N ASN A 63 -9.88 10.86 -0.45
CA ASN A 63 -10.49 9.59 -0.84
C ASN A 63 -9.47 8.48 -1.11
N ILE A 64 -8.18 8.67 -0.77
CA ILE A 64 -7.09 7.76 -1.18
C ILE A 64 -7.34 6.32 -0.73
N ARG A 65 -7.93 6.12 0.44
CA ARG A 65 -8.32 4.77 0.92
C ARG A 65 -9.32 4.09 0.00
N ARG A 66 -10.31 4.84 -0.51
CA ARG A 66 -11.31 4.29 -1.45
C ARG A 66 -10.66 3.92 -2.77
N TYR A 67 -9.79 4.79 -3.30
CA TYR A 67 -9.02 4.48 -4.50
C TYR A 67 -8.19 3.21 -4.31
N ASN A 68 -7.39 3.12 -3.23
CA ASN A 68 -6.59 1.92 -2.94
C ASN A 68 -7.46 0.67 -2.79
N SER A 69 -8.62 0.74 -2.12
CA SER A 69 -9.55 -0.39 -2.01
C SER A 69 -10.18 -0.78 -3.37
N CYS A 70 -10.41 0.17 -4.27
CA CYS A 70 -10.88 -0.13 -5.62
C CYS A 70 -9.77 -0.78 -6.47
N PHE A 71 -8.53 -0.34 -6.36
CA PHE A 71 -7.39 -0.97 -7.04
C PHE A 71 -6.98 -2.32 -6.40
N GLN A 72 -7.41 -2.57 -5.17
CA GLN A 72 -7.36 -3.88 -4.52
C GLN A 72 -8.41 -4.87 -5.03
N MET A 73 -9.34 -4.46 -5.92
CA MET A 73 -10.17 -5.41 -6.66
C MET A 73 -9.30 -6.23 -7.60
N THR A 74 -8.71 -7.25 -6.98
CA THR A 74 -8.33 -8.55 -7.49
C THR A 74 -8.59 -8.73 -8.98
N SER A 75 -7.49 -8.80 -9.74
CA SER A 75 -7.48 -9.59 -10.96
C SER A 75 -8.12 -10.95 -10.67
N PHE A 76 -9.17 -11.32 -11.41
CA PHE A 76 -9.68 -12.68 -11.36
C PHE A 76 -8.63 -13.62 -11.96
N GLY A 77 -7.82 -14.23 -11.10
CA GLY A 77 -6.97 -15.35 -11.48
C GLY A 77 -7.85 -16.57 -11.72
N SER A 78 -8.31 -16.77 -12.95
CA SER A 78 -8.96 -18.02 -13.33
C SER A 78 -8.00 -18.92 -14.07
N SER A 79 -7.81 -20.12 -13.51
CA SER A 79 -7.08 -21.19 -14.16
C SER A 79 -7.98 -22.10 -14.99
N LYS A 80 -9.32 -22.00 -14.85
CA LYS A 80 -10.28 -22.91 -15.50
C LYS A 80 -11.57 -22.18 -15.89
N GLN A 81 -11.78 -22.08 -17.20
CA GLN A 81 -13.08 -21.80 -17.77
C GLN A 81 -13.96 -23.05 -17.62
N VAL A 82 -15.16 -22.88 -17.07
CA VAL A 82 -16.14 -23.98 -16.96
C VAL A 82 -16.97 -23.98 -18.24
N ILE A 83 -16.77 -24.99 -19.08
CA ILE A 83 -17.54 -25.19 -20.31
C ILE A 83 -18.50 -26.35 -20.04
N GLU A 84 -19.80 -26.07 -20.00
CA GLU A 84 -20.85 -27.09 -19.89
C GLU A 84 -21.30 -27.52 -21.28
N THR A 85 -21.58 -28.81 -21.48
CA THR A 85 -22.08 -29.34 -22.76
C THR A 85 -23.55 -28.97 -22.95
N GLY A 86 -23.84 -28.11 -23.92
CA GLY A 86 -25.18 -27.62 -24.23
C GLY A 86 -25.18 -26.14 -24.62
N PHE A 87 -26.35 -25.52 -24.75
CA PHE A 87 -26.45 -24.07 -24.90
C PHE A 87 -26.21 -23.40 -23.55
N MET A 88 -25.07 -22.74 -23.41
CA MET A 88 -24.68 -22.02 -22.19
C MET A 88 -24.71 -20.50 -22.46
N PRO A 89 -25.76 -19.76 -22.06
CA PRO A 89 -25.84 -18.32 -22.26
C PRO A 89 -24.98 -17.51 -21.26
N THR A 90 -24.34 -18.17 -20.30
CA THR A 90 -23.56 -17.53 -19.23
C THR A 90 -22.12 -18.04 -19.18
N PHE A 91 -21.16 -17.12 -19.13
CA PHE A 91 -19.74 -17.48 -18.98
C PHE A 91 -19.44 -17.81 -17.51
N LYS A 92 -19.11 -19.08 -17.22
CA LYS A 92 -18.77 -19.57 -15.88
C LYS A 92 -17.26 -19.69 -15.72
N VAL A 93 -16.74 -19.06 -14.68
CA VAL A 93 -15.31 -19.01 -14.38
C VAL A 93 -15.10 -19.54 -12.98
N GLN A 94 -14.31 -20.59 -12.84
CA GLN A 94 -13.89 -21.08 -11.53
C GLN A 94 -12.49 -20.53 -11.25
N GLY A 95 -12.35 -19.79 -10.15
CA GLY A 95 -11.10 -19.15 -9.77
C GLY A 95 -11.11 -18.77 -8.29
N GLN A 96 -9.94 -18.53 -7.73
CA GLN A 96 -9.79 -18.03 -6.37
C GLN A 96 -9.69 -16.52 -6.43
N VAL A 97 -10.50 -15.83 -5.62
CA VAL A 97 -10.32 -14.38 -5.40
C VAL A 97 -9.18 -14.23 -4.40
N THR A 98 -7.96 -13.97 -4.89
CA THR A 98 -6.80 -13.68 -4.04
C THR A 98 -6.61 -12.17 -3.92
N PRO A 99 -6.81 -11.56 -2.75
CA PRO A 99 -6.36 -10.20 -2.50
C PRO A 99 -4.84 -10.17 -2.68
N ASN A 100 -4.34 -9.31 -3.55
CA ASN A 100 -2.92 -9.05 -3.65
C ASN A 100 -2.56 -8.19 -2.43
N TRP A 101 -2.03 -8.82 -1.38
CA TRP A 101 -1.43 -8.15 -0.23
C TRP A 101 -0.02 -7.70 -0.57
#